data_AF-A0A661HRU6-F1
#
_entry.id   AF-A0A661HRU6-F1
#
_cell.length_a   1.000
_cell.length_b   1.000
_cell.length_c   1.000
_cell.angle_alpha   90.00
_cell.angle_beta   90.00
_cell.angle_gamma   90.00
#
_symmetry.space_group_name_H-M   'P 1'
#
loop_
_entity.id
_entity.type
_entity.pdbx_description
1 polymer ?
#
loop_
_entity_poly.entity_id
_entity_poly.type
_entity_poly.pdbx_seq_one_letter_code
_entity_poly.pdbx_strand_id
1 'polypeptide(L)'
;MTTQVSANISNETKIIFENFSNKSGQKKGFIIEQALLHYIHAQQELPADIIIPTSVTVSQKVYEDIIMADREPTEALRKLMSED
;
A
#
# COMPACT_ATOMS: atom_id res chain seq x y z
N MET A 1 28.98 13.27 -7.24
CA MET A 1 28.47 13.74 -8.55
C MET A 1 27.00 14.08 -8.37
N THR A 2 26.49 15.15 -8.98
CA THR A 2 25.07 15.54 -8.90
C THR A 2 24.42 15.38 -10.27
N THR A 3 23.22 14.80 -10.32
CA THR A 3 22.45 14.56 -11.55
C THR A 3 21.20 15.44 -11.54
N GLN A 4 20.86 16.03 -12.69
CA GLN A 4 19.64 16.83 -12.83
C GLN A 4 18.48 15.96 -13.31
N VAL A 5 17.30 16.17 -12.70
CA VAL A 5 16.03 15.58 -13.12
C VAL A 5 15.06 16.71 -13.45
N SER A 6 14.28 16.56 -14.53
CA SER A 6 13.27 17.54 -14.97
C SER A 6 11.92 16.86 -15.17
N ALA A 7 10.86 17.47 -14.62
CA ALA A 7 9.49 17.03 -14.81
C ALA A 7 8.54 18.23 -14.75
N ASN A 8 7.39 18.13 -15.42
CA ASN A 8 6.31 19.11 -15.31
C ASN A 8 5.41 18.74 -14.13
N ILE A 9 5.00 19.75 -13.36
CA ILE A 9 4.02 19.63 -12.27
C ILE A 9 2.89 20.63 -12.49
N SER A 10 1.76 20.43 -11.82
CA SER A 10 0.66 21.40 -11.85
C SER A 10 1.05 22.69 -11.12
N ASN A 11 0.39 23.79 -11.47
CA ASN A 11 0.55 25.07 -10.77
C ASN A 11 0.20 24.96 -9.29
N GLU A 12 -0.83 24.17 -8.96
CA GLU A 12 -1.25 23.94 -7.58
C GLU A 12 -0.14 23.23 -6.76
N THR A 13 0.43 22.16 -7.32
CA THR A 13 1.54 21.44 -6.67
C THR A 13 2.75 22.35 -6.48
N LYS A 14 3.05 23.21 -7.46
CA LYS A 14 4.13 24.20 -7.34
C LYS A 14 3.89 25.13 -6.14
N ILE A 15 2.69 25.67 -5.99
CA ILE A 15 2.36 26.58 -4.87
C ILE A 15 2.55 25.88 -3.52
N ILE A 16 2.05 24.65 -3.38
CA ILE A 16 2.18 23.86 -2.16
C ILE A 16 3.67 23.61 -1.84
N PHE A 17 4.44 23.19 -2.84
CA PHE A 17 5.87 22.91 -2.71
C PHE A 17 6.67 24.13 -2.27
N GLU A 18 6.41 25.29 -2.89
CA GLU A 18 7.11 26.53 -2.54
C GLU A 18 6.75 27.01 -1.14
N ASN A 19 5.48 26.94 -0.77
CA ASN A 19 5.04 27.27 0.59
C ASN A 19 5.68 26.34 1.65
N PHE A 20 5.77 25.05 1.36
CA PHE A 20 6.42 24.09 2.26
C PHE A 20 7.92 24.36 2.40
N SER A 21 8.63 24.61 1.30
CA SER A 21 10.05 24.97 1.31
C SER A 21 10.30 26.25 2.12
N ASN A 22 9.47 27.28 1.92
CA ASN A 22 9.58 28.54 2.66
C ASN A 22 9.32 28.38 4.16
N LYS A 23 8.28 27.63 4.54
CA LYS A 23 7.93 27.40 5.96
C LYS A 23 8.96 26.54 6.69
N SER A 24 9.50 25.54 6.01
CA SER A 24 10.46 24.60 6.61
C SER A 24 11.91 25.08 6.57
N GLY A 25 12.23 26.10 5.76
CA GLY A 25 13.60 26.56 5.52
C GLY A 25 14.46 25.58 4.72
N GLN A 26 13.88 24.47 4.25
CA GLN A 26 14.59 23.43 3.52
C GLN A 26 14.74 23.81 2.04
N LYS A 27 15.90 23.46 1.46
CA LYS A 27 16.16 23.70 0.04
C LYS A 27 15.24 22.84 -0.83
N LYS A 28 14.69 23.43 -1.89
CA LYS A 28 13.84 22.74 -2.88
C LYS A 28 14.45 21.44 -3.40
N GLY A 29 15.74 21.44 -3.74
CA GLY A 29 16.45 20.24 -4.20
C GLY A 29 16.49 19.12 -3.16
N PHE A 30 16.72 19.46 -1.88
CA PHE A 30 16.70 18.49 -0.78
C PHE A 30 15.31 17.86 -0.63
N ILE A 31 14.25 18.68 -0.67
CA ILE A 31 12.87 18.18 -0.57
C ILE A 31 12.54 17.23 -1.73
N ILE A 32 12.94 17.57 -2.96
CA ILE A 32 12.72 16.71 -4.14
C ILE A 32 13.44 15.36 -3.97
N GLU A 33 14.70 15.38 -3.53
CA GLU A 33 15.47 14.16 -3.33
C GLU A 33 14.88 13.27 -2.24
N GLN A 34 14.49 13.85 -1.10
CA GLN A 34 13.82 13.12 -0.02
C GLN A 34 12.47 12.56 -0.47
N ALA A 35 11.67 13.34 -1.21
CA ALA A 35 10.39 12.89 -1.73
C ALA A 35 10.54 11.71 -2.70
N LEU A 36 11.53 11.75 -3.59
CA LEU A 36 11.85 10.65 -4.50
C LEU A 36 12.29 9.39 -3.76
N LEU A 37 13.20 9.52 -2.79
CA LEU A 37 13.67 8.40 -1.98
C LEU A 37 12.53 7.77 -1.18
N HIS A 38 11.72 8.59 -0.49
CA HIS A 38 10.58 8.08 0.28
C HIS A 38 9.55 7.40 -0.62
N TYR A 39 9.26 7.95 -1.79
CA TYR A 39 8.32 7.33 -2.73
C TYR A 39 8.84 5.97 -3.22
N ILE A 40 10.11 5.87 -3.61
CA ILE A 40 10.72 4.62 -4.09
C ILE A 40 10.79 3.59 -2.96
N HIS A 41 11.24 3.97 -1.77
CA HIS A 41 11.33 3.07 -0.62
C HIS A 41 9.95 2.56 -0.19
N ALA A 42 8.93 3.41 -0.13
CA ALA A 42 7.57 2.97 0.20
C ALA A 42 7.04 1.91 -0.78
N GLN A 43 7.41 2.00 -2.07
CA GLN A 43 7.04 1.01 -3.09
C GLN A 43 7.91 -0.26 -3.04
N GLN A 44 9.14 -0.17 -2.55
CA GLN A 44 10.04 -1.32 -2.39
C GLN A 44 9.76 -2.11 -1.11
N GLU A 45 9.37 -1.41 -0.03
CA GLU A 45 8.99 -2.02 1.24
C GLU A 45 7.69 -2.82 1.14
N LEU A 46 6.80 -2.47 0.19
CA LEU A 46 5.55 -3.16 -0.07
C LEU A 46 5.48 -3.58 -1.55
N PRO A 47 6.02 -4.76 -1.91
CA PRO A 47 5.76 -5.35 -3.22
C PRO A 47 4.26 -5.37 -3.48
N ALA A 48 3.83 -5.06 -4.71
CA ALA A 48 2.42 -5.13 -5.10
C ALA A 48 1.80 -6.52 -4.82
N ASP A 49 2.65 -7.55 -4.76
CA ASP A 49 2.32 -8.93 -4.44
C ASP A 49 2.05 -9.18 -2.94
N ILE A 50 2.35 -8.21 -2.07
CA ILE A 50 2.17 -8.27 -0.60
C ILE A 50 0.97 -7.43 -0.14
N ILE A 51 0.28 -6.72 -1.03
CA ILE A 51 -1.05 -6.19 -0.71
C ILE A 51 -2.02 -7.37 -0.72
N ILE A 52 -2.18 -8.04 0.42
CA ILE A 52 -3.32 -8.93 0.65
C ILE A 52 -4.55 -8.02 0.63
N PRO A 53 -5.41 -8.09 -0.40
CA PRO A 53 -6.61 -7.29 -0.38
C PRO A 53 -7.44 -7.73 0.84
N THR A 54 -8.04 -6.78 1.56
CA THR A 54 -8.93 -7.08 2.69
C THR A 54 -10.19 -7.83 2.26
N SER A 55 -10.39 -8.02 0.95
CA SER A 55 -11.45 -8.79 0.34
C SER A 55 -10.88 -9.87 -0.59
N VAL A 56 -11.51 -11.04 -0.58
CA VAL A 56 -11.20 -12.13 -1.51
C VAL A 56 -12.26 -12.15 -2.60
N THR A 57 -11.83 -12.06 -3.86
CA THR A 57 -12.75 -12.21 -5.01
C THR A 57 -12.89 -13.69 -5.35
N VAL A 58 -14.12 -14.19 -5.31
CA VAL A 58 -14.45 -15.58 -5.64
C VAL A 58 -15.55 -15.63 -6.70
N SER A 59 -15.74 -16.79 -7.34
CA SER A 59 -16.92 -17.00 -8.20
C SER A 59 -18.19 -17.08 -7.36
N GLN A 60 -19.33 -16.71 -7.96
CA GLN A 60 -20.62 -16.77 -7.29
C GLN A 60 -20.91 -18.17 -6.71
N LYS A 61 -20.60 -19.23 -7.48
CA LYS A 61 -20.75 -20.62 -7.04
C LYS A 61 -19.95 -20.92 -5.76
N VAL A 62 -18.69 -20.49 -5.70
CA VAL A 62 -17.85 -20.69 -4.51
C VAL A 62 -18.39 -19.92 -3.30
N TYR A 63 -18.89 -18.71 -3.53
CA TYR A 63 -19.48 -17.91 -2.48
C TYR A 63 -20.70 -18.60 -1.84
N GLU A 64 -21.61 -19.12 -2.67
CA GLU A 64 -22.84 -19.79 -2.23
C GLU A 64 -22.54 -21.17 -1.59
N ASP A 65 -21.70 -22.00 -2.22
CA ASP A 65 -21.50 -23.40 -1.83
C ASP A 65 -20.51 -23.57 -0.66
N ILE A 66 -19.63 -22.59 -0.42
CA ILE A 66 -18.52 -22.72 0.54
C ILE A 66 -18.54 -21.61 1.58
N ILE A 67 -18.60 -20.33 1.18
CA ILE A 67 -18.45 -19.21 2.12
C ILE A 67 -19.71 -18.99 2.96
N MET A 68 -20.89 -19.01 2.33
CA MET A 68 -22.16 -18.79 3.02
C MET A 68 -22.84 -20.09 3.47
N ALA A 69 -22.23 -21.24 3.18
CA ALA A 69 -22.79 -22.53 3.55
C ALA A 69 -22.68 -22.75 5.05
N ASP A 70 -23.83 -22.81 5.72
CA ASP A 70 -23.89 -23.22 7.13
C ASP A 70 -23.62 -24.73 7.23
N ARG A 71 -22.56 -25.08 7.97
CA ARG A 71 -22.07 -26.45 8.08
C ARG A 71 -21.56 -26.70 9.49
N GLU A 72 -21.94 -27.85 10.03
CA GLU A 72 -21.37 -28.35 11.26
C GLU A 72 -19.86 -28.58 11.10
N PRO A 73 -19.04 -28.21 12.11
CA PRO A 73 -17.62 -28.52 12.11
C PRO A 73 -17.37 -30.01 11.90
N THR A 74 -16.40 -30.35 11.07
CA THR A 74 -16.02 -31.75 10.84
C THR A 74 -15.38 -32.34 12.10
N GLU A 75 -15.46 -33.66 12.27
CA GLU A 75 -14.80 -34.37 13.38
C GLU A 75 -13.29 -34.06 13.44
N ALA A 76 -12.63 -33.93 12.28
CA ALA A 76 -11.23 -33.54 12.20
C ALA A 76 -10.97 -32.11 12.75
N LEU A 77 -11.84 -31.15 12.43
CA LEU A 77 -11.73 -29.78 12.93
C LEU A 77 -12.04 -29.71 14.43
N ARG A 78 -13.05 -30.43 14.91
CA ARG A 78 -13.36 -30.53 16.33
C ARG A 78 -12.17 -31.10 17.10
N LYS A 79 -11.59 -32.20 16.61
CA LYS A 79 -10.40 -32.79 17.22
C LYS A 79 -9.22 -31.81 17.25
N LEU A 80 -8.94 -31.13 16.14
CA LEU A 80 -7.88 -30.10 16.07
C LEU A 80 -8.07 -28.96 17.09
N MET A 81 -9.31 -28.52 17.32
CA MET A 81 -9.63 -27.45 18.27
C MET A 81 -9.76 -27.93 19.73
N SER A 82 -9.80 -29.25 19.96
CA SER A 82 -9.98 -29.87 21.28
C SER A 82 -8.69 -30.49 21.84
N GLU A 83 -7.60 -30.48 21.06
CA GLU A 83 -6.29 -30.93 21.50
C GLU A 83 -5.57 -29.79 22.24
N ASP A 84 -5.45 -29.92 23.58
CA ASP A 84 -4.44 -29.23 24.41
C ASP A 84 -3.05 -29.87 24.20
#